data_AF-A0AAU9J1D1-F1
#
_entry.id   AF-A0AAU9J1D1-F1
#
_cell.length_a   1.000
_cell.length_b   1.000
_cell.length_c   1.000
_cell.angle_alpha   90.00
_cell.angle_beta   90.00
_cell.angle_gamma   90.00
#
_symmetry.space_group_name_H-M   'P 1'
#
loop_
_entity.id
_entity.type
_entity.pdbx_description
1 polymer ?
#
loop_
_entity_poly.entity_id
_entity_poly.type
_entity_poly.pdbx_seq_one_letter_code
_entity_poly.pdbx_strand_id
1 'polypeptide(L)'
;MPEQKWFFEIILFVFLLMYLDQFLYIFNKYMLPSCIILFFITSTLGLEISWIPKTRSPPSSRHYSTMDYFPSNNSLVIFGGYDTDSMTSYNDLWMFSFTSNTWQRLSTTANVLPGDFYIDQRYSSASFADDTKSIFYIFGGRTSNGPQNDLWAFSMKYFMVLFM
;
A
#
# COMPACT_ATOMS: atom_id res chain seq x y z
N MET A 1 -37.64 -20.37 -10.65
CA MET A 1 -38.31 -19.12 -11.11
C MET A 1 -37.59 -18.66 -12.36
N PRO A 2 -38.28 -18.43 -13.50
CA PRO A 2 -37.67 -18.12 -14.80
C PRO A 2 -37.13 -16.68 -14.92
N GLU A 3 -37.16 -15.91 -13.84
CA GLU A 3 -36.92 -14.47 -13.80
C GLU A 3 -35.44 -14.03 -13.81
N GLN A 4 -34.51 -14.92 -14.16
CA GLN A 4 -33.08 -14.55 -14.24
C GLN A 4 -32.49 -14.68 -15.65
N LYS A 5 -33.16 -15.38 -16.59
CA LYS A 5 -32.67 -15.50 -17.97
C LYS A 5 -32.82 -14.21 -18.77
N TRP A 6 -33.95 -13.52 -18.63
CA TRP A 6 -34.20 -12.26 -19.32
C TRP A 6 -33.23 -11.13 -18.94
N PHE A 7 -32.61 -11.18 -17.74
CA PHE A 7 -31.76 -10.11 -17.23
C PHE A 7 -30.39 -10.14 -17.91
N PHE A 8 -29.84 -11.35 -18.10
CA PHE A 8 -28.61 -11.55 -18.86
C PHE A 8 -28.80 -11.30 -20.36
N GLU A 9 -29.96 -11.68 -20.92
CA GLU A 9 -30.27 -11.39 -22.32
C GLU A 9 -30.44 -9.89 -22.58
N ILE A 10 -31.03 -9.14 -21.65
CA ILE A 10 -31.09 -7.67 -21.72
C ILE A 10 -29.70 -7.04 -21.65
N ILE A 11 -28.83 -7.52 -20.76
CA ILE A 11 -27.45 -7.00 -20.64
C ILE A 11 -26.65 -7.28 -21.93
N LEU A 12 -26.69 -8.50 -22.45
CA LEU A 12 -26.03 -8.86 -23.71
C LEU A 12 -26.60 -8.11 -24.90
N PHE A 13 -27.91 -7.86 -24.94
CA PHE A 13 -28.55 -7.05 -25.97
C PHE A 13 -28.13 -5.58 -25.89
N VAL A 14 -28.00 -5.02 -24.68
CA VAL A 14 -27.46 -3.67 -24.46
C VAL A 14 -25.99 -3.59 -24.91
N PHE A 15 -25.15 -4.58 -24.59
CA PHE A 15 -23.77 -4.63 -25.07
C PHE A 15 -23.66 -4.84 -26.59
N LEU A 16 -24.58 -5.59 -27.22
CA LEU A 16 -24.64 -5.78 -28.67
C LEU A 16 -25.08 -4.48 -29.38
N LEU A 17 -26.02 -3.74 -28.79
CA LEU A 17 -26.46 -2.42 -29.27
C LEU A 17 -25.38 -1.35 -29.11
N MET A 18 -24.51 -1.46 -28.10
CA MET A 18 -23.34 -0.58 -27.94
C MET A 18 -22.28 -0.79 -29.03
N TYR A 19 -22.29 -1.92 -29.74
CA TYR A 19 -21.34 -2.22 -30.82
C TYR A 19 -21.79 -1.72 -32.20
N LEU A 20 -23.07 -1.31 -32.34
CA LEU A 20 -23.62 -0.75 -33.57
C LEU A 20 -23.75 0.77 -33.37
N ASP A 21 -23.10 1.58 -34.21
CA ASP A 21 -22.98 3.05 -34.17
C ASP A 21 -24.30 3.87 -34.12
N GLN A 22 -25.45 3.24 -33.89
CA GLN A 22 -26.76 3.88 -33.84
C GLN A 22 -27.09 4.55 -32.50
N PHE A 23 -26.34 4.29 -31.43
CA PHE A 23 -26.61 4.87 -30.12
C PHE A 23 -26.30 6.38 -30.06
N LEU A 24 -25.22 6.85 -30.70
CA LEU A 24 -24.82 8.27 -30.70
C LEU A 24 -25.89 9.18 -31.35
N TYR A 25 -26.62 8.65 -32.35
CA TYR A 25 -27.67 9.38 -33.07
C TYR A 25 -28.95 9.58 -32.24
N ILE A 26 -29.37 8.56 -31.49
CA ILE A 26 -30.55 8.65 -30.61
C ILE A 26 -30.22 9.47 -29.36
N PHE A 27 -28.99 9.36 -28.83
CA PHE A 27 -28.53 10.10 -27.66
C PHE A 27 -28.50 11.61 -27.90
N ASN A 28 -28.05 12.06 -29.07
CA ASN A 28 -28.04 13.49 -29.43
C ASN A 28 -29.43 14.08 -29.71
N LYS A 29 -30.45 13.24 -29.97
CA LYS A 29 -31.77 13.70 -30.39
C LYS A 29 -32.80 13.80 -29.26
N TYR A 30 -32.64 13.02 -28.18
CA TYR A 30 -33.69 12.88 -27.14
C TYR A 30 -33.24 13.11 -25.69
N MET A 31 -31.96 13.36 -25.42
CA MET A 31 -31.47 13.66 -24.07
C MET A 31 -31.19 15.15 -23.91
N LEU A 32 -31.74 15.78 -22.87
CA LEU A 32 -31.38 17.16 -22.50
C LEU A 32 -29.87 17.22 -22.19
N PRO A 33 -29.15 18.31 -22.58
CA PRO A 33 -27.70 18.44 -22.36
C PRO A 33 -27.26 18.19 -20.90
N SER A 34 -28.14 18.47 -19.93
CA SER A 34 -27.94 18.22 -18.51
C SER A 34 -27.80 16.73 -18.16
N CYS A 35 -28.51 15.83 -18.85
CA CYS A 35 -28.43 14.39 -18.62
C CYS A 35 -27.17 13.76 -19.20
N ILE A 36 -26.61 14.35 -20.27
CA ILE A 36 -25.35 13.93 -20.88
C ILE A 36 -24.19 14.25 -19.94
N ILE A 37 -24.17 15.47 -19.36
CA ILE A 37 -23.15 15.89 -18.39
C ILE A 37 -23.20 15.02 -17.13
N LEU A 38 -24.39 14.72 -16.59
CA LEU A 38 -24.54 13.82 -15.44
C LEU A 38 -24.05 12.40 -15.74
N PHE A 39 -24.29 11.86 -16.94
CA PHE A 39 -23.79 10.54 -17.33
C PHE A 39 -22.26 10.49 -17.34
N PHE A 40 -21.58 11.52 -17.87
CA PHE A 40 -20.11 11.61 -17.85
C PHE A 40 -19.53 11.88 -16.46
N ILE A 41 -20.24 12.62 -15.60
CA ILE A 41 -19.84 12.84 -14.19
C ILE A 41 -19.97 11.53 -13.40
N THR A 42 -21.00 10.71 -13.66
CA THR A 42 -21.18 9.41 -12.98
C THR A 42 -20.24 8.32 -13.50
N SER A 43 -19.76 8.41 -14.74
CA SER A 43 -18.85 7.42 -15.33
C SER A 43 -17.38 7.61 -14.93
N THR A 44 -17.05 8.67 -14.18
CA THR A 44 -15.67 9.01 -13.80
C THR A 44 -15.40 8.98 -12.28
N LEU A 45 -16.31 8.40 -11.48
CA LEU A 45 -16.11 8.20 -10.03
C LEU A 45 -15.88 6.73 -9.65
N GLY A 46 -15.30 5.95 -10.57
CA GLY A 46 -14.85 4.60 -10.25
C GLY A 46 -13.55 4.64 -9.43
N LEU A 47 -13.48 3.89 -8.34
CA LEU A 47 -12.22 3.66 -7.63
C LEU A 47 -11.27 2.90 -8.57
N GLU A 48 -10.19 3.53 -9.02
CA GLU A 48 -9.14 2.84 -9.76
C GLU A 48 -8.30 2.02 -8.79
N ILE A 49 -8.40 0.68 -8.88
CA ILE A 49 -7.59 -0.24 -8.07
C ILE A 49 -6.42 -0.70 -8.93
N SER A 50 -5.20 -0.42 -8.47
CA SER A 50 -3.98 -0.88 -9.12
C SER A 50 -2.95 -1.38 -8.12
N TRP A 51 -2.10 -2.30 -8.58
CA TRP A 51 -0.97 -2.80 -7.80
C TRP A 51 0.18 -1.79 -7.83
N ILE A 52 0.73 -1.48 -6.66
CA ILE A 52 1.91 -0.64 -6.51
C ILE A 52 2.91 -1.37 -5.60
N PRO A 53 4.05 -1.85 -6.14
CA PRO A 53 4.41 -1.88 -7.55
C PRO A 53 3.58 -2.91 -8.35
N LYS A 54 3.65 -2.85 -9.70
CA LYS A 54 2.85 -3.69 -10.61
C LYS A 54 3.17 -5.20 -10.54
N THR A 55 4.23 -5.57 -9.83
CA THR A 55 4.66 -6.96 -9.63
C THR A 55 4.86 -7.21 -8.14
N ARG A 56 4.78 -8.49 -7.73
CA ARG A 56 5.17 -8.86 -6.36
C ARG A 56 6.65 -8.51 -6.18
N SER A 57 6.91 -7.60 -5.26
CA SER A 57 8.24 -7.18 -4.84
C SER A 57 8.42 -7.48 -3.36
N PRO A 58 9.65 -7.48 -2.83
CA PRO A 58 9.87 -7.37 -1.40
C PRO A 58 9.04 -6.24 -0.76
N PRO A 59 8.86 -6.22 0.57
CA PRO A 59 9.24 -7.25 1.54
C PRO A 59 8.45 -8.56 1.36
N SER A 60 8.92 -9.66 1.97
CA SER A 60 8.17 -10.92 2.02
C SER A 60 6.79 -10.73 2.66
N SER A 61 5.85 -11.63 2.35
CA SER A 61 4.54 -11.68 3.01
C SER A 61 4.70 -11.66 4.53
N ARG A 62 3.95 -10.80 5.19
CA ARG A 62 4.01 -10.58 6.62
C ARG A 62 2.74 -9.88 7.09
N HIS A 63 2.36 -10.11 8.33
CA HIS A 63 1.35 -9.34 9.04
C HIS A 63 1.91 -8.80 10.35
N TYR A 64 1.14 -7.94 11.02
CA TYR A 64 1.54 -7.28 12.26
C TYR A 64 2.87 -6.53 12.18
N SER A 65 3.32 -6.19 10.96
CA SER A 65 4.39 -5.23 10.77
C SER A 65 3.91 -3.86 11.20
N THR A 66 4.86 -3.03 11.62
CA THR A 66 4.59 -1.64 11.93
C THR A 66 5.11 -0.78 10.80
N MET A 67 4.45 0.37 10.56
CA MET A 67 4.63 1.12 9.34
C MET A 67 4.28 2.59 9.52
N ASP A 68 5.12 3.46 8.97
CA ASP A 68 4.88 4.91 8.95
C ASP A 68 5.27 5.54 7.62
N TYR A 69 4.65 6.67 7.30
CA TYR A 69 4.92 7.46 6.11
C TYR A 69 5.82 8.66 6.44
N PHE A 70 6.82 8.91 5.60
CA PHE A 70 7.69 10.08 5.62
C PHE A 70 7.32 11.01 4.44
N PRO A 71 6.65 12.14 4.69
CA PRO A 71 6.26 13.08 3.64
C PRO A 71 7.45 13.70 2.91
N SER A 72 8.55 14.01 3.61
CA SER A 72 9.70 14.71 3.05
C SER A 72 10.37 14.00 1.87
N ASN A 73 10.33 12.66 1.87
CA ASN A 73 10.90 11.82 0.81
C ASN A 73 9.85 10.99 0.06
N ASN A 74 8.57 11.27 0.25
CA ASN A 74 7.45 10.53 -0.36
C ASN A 74 7.64 9.01 -0.25
N SER A 75 7.91 8.53 0.98
CA SER A 75 8.26 7.13 1.21
C SER A 75 7.57 6.53 2.42
N LEU A 76 7.37 5.22 2.37
CA LEU A 76 6.81 4.40 3.44
C LEU A 76 7.90 3.56 4.08
N VAL A 77 7.96 3.47 5.39
CA VAL A 77 8.91 2.61 6.11
C VAL A 77 8.16 1.52 6.84
N ILE A 78 8.63 0.28 6.71
CA ILE A 78 8.08 -0.91 7.35
C ILE A 78 9.16 -1.59 8.19
N PHE A 79 8.80 -2.00 9.41
CA PHE A 79 9.66 -2.80 10.27
C PHE A 79 8.98 -4.08 10.76
N GLY A 80 9.77 -5.16 10.76
CA GLY A 80 9.43 -6.43 11.38
C GLY A 80 8.17 -7.09 10.81
N GLY A 81 7.42 -7.75 11.68
CA GLY A 81 6.22 -8.53 11.34
C GLY A 81 6.43 -10.04 11.46
N TYR A 82 5.36 -10.78 11.21
CA TYR A 82 5.33 -12.23 11.30
C TYR A 82 4.72 -12.82 10.04
N ASP A 83 5.32 -13.89 9.53
CA ASP A 83 4.78 -14.73 8.48
C ASP A 83 4.29 -16.04 9.09
N THR A 84 2.98 -16.28 9.05
CA THR A 84 2.37 -17.51 9.58
C THR A 84 2.75 -18.75 8.81
N ASP A 85 2.99 -18.63 7.50
CA ASP A 85 3.21 -19.79 6.65
C ASP A 85 4.62 -20.36 6.90
N SER A 86 5.61 -19.46 7.05
CA SER A 86 7.00 -19.83 7.36
C SER A 86 7.32 -19.82 8.86
N MET A 87 6.36 -19.47 9.72
CA MET A 87 6.54 -19.26 11.16
C MET A 87 7.73 -18.34 11.51
N THR A 88 7.98 -17.34 10.66
CA THR A 88 9.17 -16.48 10.78
C THR A 88 8.78 -15.11 11.29
N SER A 89 9.47 -14.63 12.32
CA SER A 89 9.42 -13.23 12.74
C SER A 89 10.55 -12.45 12.07
N TYR A 90 10.30 -11.21 11.70
CA TYR A 90 11.28 -10.35 11.05
C TYR A 90 11.75 -9.20 11.94
N ASN A 91 12.93 -8.67 11.65
CA ASN A 91 13.51 -7.44 12.19
C ASN A 91 14.24 -6.64 11.11
N ASP A 92 13.87 -6.88 9.85
CA ASP A 92 14.33 -6.07 8.74
C ASP A 92 13.55 -4.75 8.67
N LEU A 93 14.21 -3.76 8.08
CA LEU A 93 13.65 -2.46 7.79
C LEU A 93 13.57 -2.30 6.27
N TRP A 94 12.42 -1.92 5.77
CA TRP A 94 12.16 -1.70 4.35
C TRP A 94 11.62 -0.32 4.12
N MET A 95 11.98 0.27 2.98
CA MET A 95 11.46 1.54 2.52
C MET A 95 10.85 1.37 1.14
N PHE A 96 9.63 1.87 0.95
CA PHE A 96 9.03 2.02 -0.37
C PHE A 96 9.09 3.47 -0.79
N SER A 97 9.69 3.76 -1.94
CA SER A 97 9.61 5.08 -2.55
C SER A 97 8.42 5.13 -3.50
N PHE A 98 7.48 6.04 -3.25
CA PHE A 98 6.35 6.28 -4.16
C PHE A 98 6.79 7.03 -5.43
N THR A 99 7.95 7.69 -5.41
CA THR A 99 8.52 8.37 -6.57
C THR A 99 9.03 7.37 -7.61
N SER A 100 9.78 6.35 -7.18
CA SER A 100 10.33 5.32 -8.09
C SER A 100 9.46 4.06 -8.16
N ASN A 101 8.47 3.91 -7.30
CA ASN A 101 7.67 2.70 -7.11
C ASN A 101 8.55 1.46 -6.83
N THR A 102 9.54 1.62 -5.97
CA THR A 102 10.49 0.54 -5.64
C THR A 102 10.67 0.38 -4.15
N TRP A 103 10.82 -0.88 -3.73
CA TRP A 103 11.26 -1.23 -2.39
C TRP A 103 12.77 -1.27 -2.29
N GLN A 104 13.30 -0.80 -1.16
CA GLN A 104 14.68 -0.91 -0.78
C GLN A 104 14.78 -1.47 0.64
N ARG A 105 15.62 -2.48 0.83
CA ARG A 105 15.97 -2.93 2.18
C ARG A 105 16.96 -1.93 2.78
N LEU A 106 16.63 -1.41 3.95
CA LEU A 106 17.52 -0.52 4.68
C LEU A 106 18.45 -1.36 5.54
N SER A 107 19.75 -1.19 5.34
CA SER A 107 20.75 -1.81 6.20
C SER A 107 20.83 -0.98 7.47
N THR A 108 20.51 -1.57 8.62
CA THR A 108 20.82 -0.94 9.89
C THR A 108 22.33 -0.98 10.04
N THR A 109 23.04 0.07 9.62
CA THR A 109 24.41 0.32 10.06
C THR A 109 24.33 0.71 11.53
N ALA A 110 24.12 -0.30 12.38
CA ALA A 110 24.62 -0.25 13.73
C ALA A 110 26.12 -0.06 13.57
N ASN A 111 26.57 1.19 13.58
CA ASN A 111 27.97 1.52 13.78
C ASN A 111 28.33 0.96 15.15
N VAL A 112 28.77 -0.30 15.13
CA VAL A 112 29.71 -0.94 16.03
C VAL A 112 29.71 -0.32 17.43
N LEU A 113 28.65 -0.57 18.20
CA LEU A 113 28.83 -0.67 19.64
C LEU A 113 29.10 -2.14 19.93
N PRO A 114 30.24 -2.49 20.55
CA PRO A 114 30.45 -3.84 21.06
C PRO A 114 29.45 -4.05 22.21
N GLY A 115 28.50 -4.96 22.02
CA GLY A 115 27.44 -5.26 22.98
C GLY A 115 26.09 -5.45 22.28
N ASP A 116 25.17 -6.14 22.95
CA ASP A 116 23.93 -6.76 22.46
C ASP A 116 22.84 -5.78 21.93
N PHE A 117 23.20 -4.66 21.30
CA PHE A 117 22.28 -3.65 20.76
C PHE A 117 21.72 -4.04 19.39
N TYR A 118 21.27 -5.29 19.26
CA TYR A 118 20.53 -5.78 18.10
C TYR A 118 19.05 -5.82 18.44
N ILE A 119 18.22 -5.30 17.54
CA ILE A 119 16.78 -5.41 17.73
C ILE A 119 16.29 -6.81 17.34
N ASP A 120 15.73 -7.50 18.32
CA ASP A 120 15.14 -8.82 18.11
C ASP A 120 14.02 -8.80 17.06
N GLN A 121 13.89 -9.94 16.36
CA GLN A 121 12.74 -10.24 15.50
C GLN A 121 11.45 -10.04 16.29
N ARG A 122 10.57 -9.19 15.77
CA ARG A 122 9.36 -8.80 16.48
C ARG A 122 8.23 -8.37 15.55
N TYR A 123 7.03 -8.49 16.07
CA TYR A 123 5.79 -8.09 15.41
C TYR A 123 4.85 -7.44 16.42
N SER A 124 3.79 -6.81 15.94
CA SER A 124 2.81 -6.05 16.72
C SER A 124 3.43 -4.91 17.54
N SER A 125 4.52 -4.30 17.06
CA SER A 125 5.10 -3.11 17.67
C SER A 125 4.30 -1.87 17.29
N ALA A 126 4.23 -0.89 18.21
CA ALA A 126 3.75 0.45 17.86
C ALA A 126 4.86 1.24 17.16
N SER A 127 4.53 2.16 16.27
CA SER A 127 5.50 3.02 15.61
C SER A 127 5.06 4.48 15.56
N PHE A 128 6.04 5.36 15.34
CA PHE A 128 5.83 6.77 15.06
C PHE A 128 6.99 7.31 14.22
N ALA A 129 6.70 8.03 13.13
CA ALA A 129 7.70 8.76 12.36
C ALA A 129 7.75 10.26 12.73
N ASP A 130 8.95 10.74 13.08
CA ASP A 130 9.27 12.16 13.17
C ASP A 130 10.01 12.58 11.89
N ASP A 131 9.26 13.09 10.91
CA ASP A 131 9.77 13.52 9.62
C ASP A 131 10.79 14.67 9.75
N THR A 132 10.57 15.58 10.71
CA THR A 132 11.46 16.75 10.92
C THR A 132 12.85 16.36 11.38
N LYS A 133 12.96 15.26 12.14
CA LYS A 133 14.23 14.70 12.60
C LYS A 133 14.73 13.56 11.72
N SER A 134 13.93 13.12 10.75
CA SER A 134 14.17 11.89 9.98
C SER A 134 14.37 10.69 10.91
N ILE A 135 13.50 10.51 11.91
CA ILE A 135 13.58 9.40 12.88
C ILE A 135 12.33 8.55 12.80
N PHE A 136 12.51 7.23 12.72
CA PHE A 136 11.46 6.25 12.86
C PHE A 136 11.55 5.58 14.23
N TYR A 137 10.52 5.74 15.05
CA TYR A 137 10.45 5.16 16.39
C TYR A 137 9.60 3.90 16.39
N ILE A 138 9.98 2.93 17.22
CA ILE A 138 9.16 1.76 17.52
C ILE A 138 9.16 1.48 19.02
N PHE A 139 8.02 1.04 19.54
CA PHE A 139 7.84 0.70 20.95
C PHE A 139 7.25 -0.70 21.11
N GLY A 140 7.88 -1.50 21.96
CA GLY A 140 7.42 -2.82 22.35
C GLY A 140 7.28 -3.80 21.18
N GLY A 141 6.15 -4.51 21.16
CA GLY A 141 5.91 -5.67 20.30
C GLY A 141 6.18 -6.99 21.01
N ARG A 142 6.06 -8.10 20.28
CA ARG A 142 6.26 -9.46 20.78
C ARG A 142 7.47 -10.11 20.11
N THR A 143 8.40 -10.60 20.93
CA THR A 143 9.55 -11.40 20.49
C THR A 143 9.39 -12.86 20.97
N SER A 144 10.40 -13.69 20.70
CA SER A 144 10.52 -15.02 21.30
C SER A 144 10.59 -15.00 22.83
N ASN A 145 11.10 -13.90 23.42
CA ASN A 145 11.19 -13.70 24.86
C ASN A 145 9.91 -13.12 25.48
N GLY A 146 8.86 -12.90 24.68
CA GLY A 146 7.58 -12.36 25.11
C GLY A 146 7.38 -10.88 24.74
N PRO A 147 6.36 -10.22 25.33
CA PRO A 147 6.12 -8.80 25.12
C PRO A 147 7.30 -7.95 25.58
N GLN A 148 7.68 -6.98 24.76
CA GLN A 148 8.78 -6.05 25.05
C GLN A 148 8.24 -4.68 25.49
N ASN A 149 9.05 -3.94 26.24
CA ASN A 149 8.76 -2.59 26.73
C ASN A 149 9.87 -1.58 26.38
N ASP A 150 10.70 -1.91 25.39
CA ASP A 150 11.78 -1.10 24.87
C ASP A 150 11.29 -0.09 23.81
N LEU A 151 12.02 1.04 23.69
CA LEU A 151 11.81 2.06 22.68
C LEU A 151 13.08 2.15 21.83
N TRP A 152 12.94 2.00 20.51
CA TRP A 152 14.03 2.13 19.56
C TRP A 152 13.80 3.31 18.62
N ALA A 153 14.90 3.89 18.15
CA ALA A 153 14.90 4.99 17.18
C ALA A 153 15.86 4.67 16.03
N PHE A 154 15.33 4.65 14.80
CA PHE A 154 16.12 4.49 13.59
C PHE A 154 16.33 5.85 12.94
N SER A 155 17.59 6.25 12.77
CA SER A 155 17.93 7.44 12.00
C SER A 155 17.83 7.15 10.51
N MET A 156 16.93 7.86 9.83
CA MET A 156 16.63 7.71 8.41
C MET A 156 17.46 8.68 7.54
N LYS A 157 18.24 9.57 8.17
CA LYS A 157 18.96 10.66 7.50
C LYS A 157 19.81 10.20 6.32
N TYR A 158 20.52 9.07 6.44
CA TYR A 158 21.40 8.57 5.38
C TYR A 158 20.66 7.88 4.23
N PHE A 159 19.42 7.44 4.46
CA PHE A 159 18.59 6.82 3.43
C PHE A 159 17.75 7.86 2.68
N MET A 160 17.55 9.04 3.25
CA MET A 160 16.76 10.12 2.65
C MET A 160 17.56 11.00 1.68
N VAL A 161 18.89 11.08 1.81
CA VAL A 161 19.74 11.90 0.92
C VAL A 161 20.01 11.23 -0.44
N LEU A 162 19.86 9.91 -0.54
CA LEU A 162 20.12 9.16 -1.78
C LEU A 162 19.02 9.28 -2.84
N PHE A 163 17.94 10.01 -2.55
CA PHE A 163 16.76 10.14 -3.41
C PHE A 163 16.42 11.59 -3.81
N MET A 164 17.33 12.55 -3.54
CA MET A 164 17.29 13.92 -4.07
C MET A 164 18.25 14.05 -5.25
#